data_AF-A0A345QUI1-F1
#
_entry.id   AF-A0A345QUI1-F1
#
_cell.length_a   1.000
_cell.length_b   1.000
_cell.length_c   1.000
_cell.angle_alpha   90.00
_cell.angle_beta   90.00
_cell.angle_gamma   90.00
#
_symmetry.space_group_name_H-M   'P 1'
#
loop_
_entity.id
_entity.type
_entity.pdbx_description
1 polymer ?
#
loop_
_entity_poly.entity_id
_entity_poly.type
_entity_poly.pdbx_seq_one_letter_code
_entity_poly.pdbx_strand_id
1 'polypeptide(L)'
;MVRDAYLRSSTPSSKSGAGFMELINQTGQDDRLIGVRSDLDGMVQLHSHSEDANGVMTMGEIEGGVVIPAGTTHLFARGGDHLMLMGMTAPLDQGQEVPVTLIFETAGEIKVMIPVDSER
;
A
#
# COMPACT_ATOMS: atom_id res chain seq x y z
N MET A 1 13.66 2.41 -1.94
CA MET A 1 13.43 1.76 -3.25
C MET A 1 12.15 0.94 -3.15
N VAL A 2 11.32 0.94 -4.19
CA VAL A 2 10.10 0.11 -4.27
C VAL A 2 10.34 -1.02 -5.27
N ARG A 3 9.93 -2.25 -4.92
CA ARG A 3 10.00 -3.42 -5.80
C ARG A 3 8.70 -4.21 -5.81
N ASP A 4 8.54 -4.98 -6.88
CA ASP A 4 7.45 -5.95 -7.08
C ASP A 4 6.05 -5.40 -6.83
N ALA A 5 5.89 -4.08 -6.99
CA ALA A 5 4.66 -3.39 -6.68
C ALA A 5 3.54 -3.76 -7.66
N TYR A 6 2.35 -3.98 -7.12
CA TYR A 6 1.15 -4.19 -7.92
C TYR A 6 -0.10 -3.77 -7.17
N LEU A 7 -1.13 -3.37 -7.91
CA LEU A 7 -2.48 -3.16 -7.42
C LEU A 7 -3.41 -4.23 -7.95
N ARG A 8 -4.48 -4.53 -7.22
CA ARG A 8 -5.57 -5.38 -7.70
C ARG A 8 -6.90 -4.94 -7.12
N SER A 9 -7.96 -5.09 -7.90
CA SER A 9 -9.32 -4.97 -7.35
C SER A 9 -9.64 -6.16 -6.43
N SER A 10 -10.46 -5.92 -5.41
CA SER A 10 -10.91 -6.97 -4.48
C SER A 10 -11.73 -8.04 -5.21
N THR A 11 -12.55 -7.62 -6.17
CA THR A 11 -13.26 -8.46 -7.15
C THR A 11 -13.26 -7.75 -8.51
N PRO A 12 -13.54 -8.43 -9.65
CA PRO A 12 -13.48 -7.81 -10.98
C PRO A 12 -14.35 -6.55 -11.16
N SER A 13 -15.44 -6.44 -10.40
CA SER A 13 -16.34 -5.27 -10.44
C SER A 13 -16.21 -4.37 -9.21
N SER A 14 -15.25 -4.63 -8.32
CA SER A 14 -15.11 -3.87 -7.07
C SER A 14 -14.50 -2.50 -7.33
N LYS A 15 -15.06 -1.51 -6.62
CA LYS A 15 -14.53 -0.14 -6.47
C LYS A 15 -13.58 -0.01 -5.28
N SER A 16 -13.16 -1.15 -4.74
CA SER A 16 -12.12 -1.28 -3.74
C SER A 16 -11.07 -2.28 -4.20
N GLY A 17 -9.86 -2.10 -3.71
CA GLY A 17 -8.73 -2.93 -4.07
C GLY A 17 -7.63 -2.86 -3.02
N ALA A 18 -6.56 -3.58 -3.28
CA ALA A 18 -5.37 -3.56 -2.44
C ALA A 18 -4.11 -3.39 -3.30
N GLY A 19 -3.12 -2.72 -2.74
CA GLY A 19 -1.78 -2.57 -3.28
C GLY A 19 -0.75 -3.27 -2.41
N PHE A 20 0.21 -3.90 -3.06
CA PHE A 20 1.28 -4.68 -2.44
C PHE A 20 2.60 -4.27 -3.06
N MET A 21 3.67 -4.32 -2.28
CA MET A 21 5.02 -3.94 -2.70
C MET A 21 6.06 -4.33 -1.66
N GLU A 22 7.32 -4.41 -2.09
CA GLU A 22 8.46 -4.42 -1.18
C GLU A 22 9.04 -3.01 -1.08
N LEU A 23 9.21 -2.53 0.15
CA LEU A 23 9.77 -1.22 0.43
C LEU A 23 11.11 -1.36 1.12
N ILE A 24 12.18 -1.07 0.38
CA ILE A 24 13.56 -1.24 0.82
C ILE A 24 14.13 0.12 1.22
N ASN A 25 14.48 0.27 2.50
CA ASN A 25 15.15 1.47 2.99
C ASN A 25 16.67 1.35 2.80
N GLN A 26 17.21 2.13 1.87
CA GLN A 26 18.65 2.17 1.54
C GLN A 26 19.29 3.52 1.89
N THR A 27 18.62 4.36 2.67
CA THR A 27 19.09 5.73 2.96
C THR A 27 20.20 5.77 4.02
N GLY A 28 20.37 4.68 4.78
CA GLY A 28 21.33 4.60 5.89
C GLY A 28 20.80 5.17 7.21
N GLN A 29 19.52 5.59 7.27
CA GLN A 29 18.81 6.00 8.47
C GLN A 29 17.40 5.42 8.47
N ASP A 30 16.81 5.23 9.64
CA ASP A 30 15.42 4.78 9.75
C ASP A 30 14.49 5.81 9.10
N ASP A 31 13.43 5.34 8.45
CA ASP A 31 12.38 6.20 7.91
C ASP A 31 11.01 5.60 8.25
N ARG A 32 9.96 6.37 8.00
CA ARG A 32 8.59 5.98 8.28
C ARG A 32 7.72 6.37 7.10
N LEU A 33 6.99 5.41 6.55
CA LEU A 33 5.92 5.68 5.59
C LEU A 33 4.68 6.13 6.38
N ILE A 34 4.42 7.43 6.40
CA ILE A 34 3.36 8.06 7.20
C ILE A 34 2.05 8.21 6.44
N GLY A 35 2.05 8.02 5.12
CA GLY A 35 0.85 8.12 4.33
C GLY A 35 1.04 7.72 2.89
N VAL A 36 -0.08 7.58 2.19
CA VAL A 36 -0.14 7.25 0.77
C VAL A 36 -1.26 8.06 0.12
N ARG A 37 -1.05 8.50 -1.11
CA ARG A 37 -2.07 9.17 -1.93
C ARG A 37 -2.01 8.65 -3.36
N SER A 38 -3.13 8.71 -4.08
CA SER A 38 -3.20 8.35 -5.50
C SER A 38 -3.84 9.49 -6.26
N ASP A 39 -3.51 9.60 -7.56
CA ASP A 39 -4.22 10.53 -8.45
C ASP A 39 -5.57 9.93 -8.94
N LEU A 40 -5.90 8.69 -8.56
CA LEU A 40 -7.22 8.11 -8.78
C LEU A 40 -8.28 8.80 -7.92
N ASP A 41 -9.51 8.88 -8.45
CA ASP A 41 -10.66 9.28 -7.64
C ASP A 41 -10.87 8.30 -6.49
N GLY A 42 -10.92 8.82 -5.26
CA GLY A 42 -11.17 8.06 -4.03
C GLY A 42 -9.98 8.12 -3.06
N MET A 43 -9.82 7.09 -2.22
CA MET A 43 -8.86 7.10 -1.12
C MET A 43 -7.93 5.90 -1.17
N VAL A 44 -6.66 6.13 -0.79
CA VAL A 44 -5.69 5.08 -0.51
C VAL A 44 -5.20 5.26 0.92
N GLN A 45 -5.13 4.17 1.69
CA GLN A 45 -4.69 4.18 3.08
C GLN A 45 -3.71 3.04 3.35
N LEU A 46 -2.93 3.15 4.42
CA LEU A 46 -2.09 2.04 4.92
C LEU A 46 -2.93 1.20 5.87
N HIS A 47 -3.10 -0.08 5.59
CA HIS A 47 -3.88 -1.00 6.43
C HIS A 47 -3.02 -2.17 6.88
N SER A 48 -3.34 -2.73 8.06
CA SER A 48 -2.72 -3.96 8.58
C SER A 48 -3.79 -5.00 8.92
N HIS A 49 -3.33 -6.23 9.10
CA HIS A 49 -4.10 -7.33 9.66
C HIS A 49 -3.74 -7.47 11.13
N SER A 50 -4.70 -7.29 12.03
CA SER A 50 -4.52 -7.51 13.47
C SER A 50 -5.56 -8.49 14.00
N GLU A 51 -5.12 -9.44 14.79
CA GLU A 51 -6.03 -10.32 15.53
C GLU A 51 -6.56 -9.58 16.76
N ASP A 52 -7.87 -9.55 16.93
CA ASP A 52 -8.48 -9.02 18.14
C ASP A 52 -8.35 -10.02 19.32
N ALA A 53 -8.74 -9.59 20.52
CA ALA A 53 -8.65 -10.41 21.73
C ALA A 53 -9.48 -11.71 21.69
N ASN A 54 -10.37 -11.87 20.70
CA ASN A 54 -11.22 -13.04 20.51
C ASN A 54 -10.73 -13.96 19.38
N GLY A 55 -9.56 -13.70 18.80
CA GLY A 55 -9.03 -14.47 17.69
C GLY A 55 -9.62 -14.08 16.33
N VAL A 56 -10.33 -12.95 16.24
CA VAL A 56 -10.90 -12.47 14.98
C VAL A 56 -9.89 -11.59 14.28
N MET A 57 -9.52 -11.97 13.07
CA MET A 57 -8.69 -11.14 12.20
C MET A 57 -9.48 -9.90 11.76
N THR A 58 -8.99 -8.74 12.15
CA THR A 58 -9.49 -7.43 11.73
C THR A 58 -8.52 -6.80 10.75
N MET A 59 -9.06 -6.05 9.79
CA MET A 59 -8.28 -5.21 8.89
C MET A 59 -8.61 -3.76 9.24
N GLY A 60 -7.59 -2.94 9.41
CA GLY A 60 -7.78 -1.55 9.82
C GLY A 60 -6.62 -0.65 9.43
N GLU A 61 -6.90 0.65 9.39
CA GLU A 61 -5.90 1.67 9.09
C GLU A 61 -4.77 1.69 10.12
N ILE A 62 -3.54 1.80 9.64
CA ILE A 62 -2.34 1.95 10.47
C ILE A 62 -2.19 3.43 10.82
N GLU A 63 -2.68 3.82 12.00
CA GLU A 63 -2.44 5.16 12.53
C GLU A 63 -0.95 5.36 12.84
N GLY A 64 -0.38 6.48 12.40
CA GLY A 64 1.03 6.79 12.61
C GLY A 64 2.00 6.08 11.65
N GLY A 65 1.50 5.33 10.67
CA GLY A 65 2.30 4.79 9.58
C GLY A 65 3.25 3.64 9.96
N VAL A 66 4.13 3.29 9.02
CA VAL A 66 4.98 2.08 9.09
C VAL A 66 6.45 2.47 9.16
N VAL A 67 7.15 2.04 10.22
CA VAL A 67 8.61 2.23 10.35
C VAL A 67 9.34 1.25 9.47
N ILE A 68 10.32 1.74 8.71
CA ILE A 68 11.23 0.93 7.90
C ILE A 68 12.66 1.23 8.35
N PRO A 69 13.26 0.40 9.21
CA PRO A 69 14.62 0.61 9.68
C PRO A 69 15.66 0.63 8.55
N ALA A 70 16.77 1.32 8.76
CA ALA A 70 17.85 1.42 7.79
C ALA A 70 18.34 0.03 7.32
N GLY A 71 18.46 -0.17 6.01
CA GLY A 71 18.94 -1.40 5.41
C GLY A 71 17.95 -2.56 5.43
N THR A 72 16.72 -2.35 5.90
CA THR A 72 15.67 -3.37 5.96
C THR A 72 14.69 -3.25 4.79
N THR A 73 13.90 -4.30 4.62
CA THR A 73 12.77 -4.35 3.70
C THR A 73 11.49 -4.52 4.51
N HIS A 74 10.51 -3.64 4.28
CA HIS A 74 9.15 -3.84 4.76
C HIS A 74 8.29 -4.43 3.63
N LEU A 75 7.53 -5.48 3.94
CA LEU A 75 6.69 -6.17 2.97
C LEU A 75 5.24 -5.73 3.14
N PHE A 76 4.70 -5.11 2.09
CA PHE A 76 3.26 -4.94 1.94
C PHE A 76 2.73 -6.13 1.13
N ALA A 77 2.14 -7.11 1.79
CA ALA A 77 1.77 -8.40 1.22
C ALA A 77 0.40 -8.89 1.73
N ARG A 78 -0.19 -9.84 0.99
CA ARG A 78 -1.50 -10.42 1.34
C ARG A 78 -1.46 -11.06 2.73
N GLY A 79 -2.45 -10.73 3.57
CA GLY A 79 -2.52 -11.21 4.95
C GLY A 79 -1.65 -10.44 5.95
N GLY A 80 -0.94 -9.41 5.49
CA GLY A 80 -0.21 -8.46 6.32
C GLY A 80 -0.53 -7.02 5.93
N ASP A 81 0.46 -6.14 6.05
CA ASP A 81 0.28 -4.73 5.68
C ASP A 81 0.02 -4.59 4.19
N HIS A 82 -0.83 -3.64 3.81
CA HIS A 82 -1.15 -3.37 2.41
C HIS A 82 -1.67 -1.94 2.23
N LEU A 83 -1.69 -1.49 0.99
CA LEU A 83 -2.35 -0.24 0.62
C LEU A 83 -3.81 -0.56 0.33
N MET A 84 -4.73 -0.05 1.13
CA MET A 84 -6.16 -0.24 0.90
C MET A 84 -6.69 0.86 0.00
N LEU A 85 -7.26 0.50 -1.16
CA LEU A 85 -7.93 1.42 -2.08
C LEU A 85 -9.44 1.34 -1.86
N MET A 86 -10.08 2.47 -1.63
CA MET A 86 -11.51 2.55 -1.32
C MET A 86 -12.19 3.72 -2.01
N GLY A 87 -13.46 3.53 -2.36
CA GLY A 87 -14.28 4.58 -2.95
C GLY A 87 -13.86 4.97 -4.36
N MET A 88 -13.26 4.05 -5.11
CA MET A 88 -12.85 4.30 -6.50
C MET A 88 -14.08 4.56 -7.38
N THR A 89 -13.99 5.47 -8.35
CA THR A 89 -15.12 5.72 -9.27
C THR A 89 -15.38 4.54 -10.21
N ALA A 90 -14.31 3.83 -10.57
CA ALA A 90 -14.31 2.63 -11.41
C ALA A 90 -13.39 1.52 -10.83
N PRO A 91 -13.56 0.25 -11.27
CA PRO A 91 -12.59 -0.82 -10.99
C PRO A 91 -11.20 -0.51 -11.56
N LEU A 92 -10.18 -1.22 -11.07
CA LEU A 92 -8.82 -1.16 -11.60
C LEU A 92 -8.72 -2.09 -12.82
N ASP A 93 -8.35 -1.54 -13.98
CA ASP A 93 -8.25 -2.32 -15.21
C ASP A 93 -6.89 -3.04 -15.30
N GLN A 94 -6.88 -4.32 -15.70
CA GLN A 94 -5.65 -5.10 -15.85
C GLN A 94 -4.65 -4.40 -16.77
N GLY A 95 -3.39 -4.27 -16.32
CA GLY A 95 -2.32 -3.64 -17.07
C GLY A 95 -2.32 -2.10 -17.04
N GLN A 96 -3.31 -1.47 -16.38
CA GLN A 96 -3.26 -0.04 -16.10
C GLN A 96 -2.08 0.29 -15.18
N GLU A 97 -1.42 1.43 -15.37
CA GLU A 97 -0.47 1.96 -14.40
C GLU A 97 -1.11 3.08 -13.58
N VAL A 98 -0.99 2.98 -12.25
CA VAL A 98 -1.56 3.93 -11.30
C VAL A 98 -0.44 4.71 -10.62
N PRO A 99 -0.40 6.05 -10.74
CA PRO A 99 0.50 6.87 -9.97
C PRO A 99 0.09 6.88 -8.49
N VAL A 100 0.96 6.37 -7.63
CA VAL A 100 0.82 6.42 -6.17
C VAL A 100 1.96 7.25 -5.61
N THR A 101 1.66 8.16 -4.69
CA THR A 101 2.68 8.90 -3.95
C THR A 101 2.76 8.35 -2.54
N LEU A 102 3.96 7.87 -2.18
CA LEU A 102 4.32 7.42 -0.86
C LEU A 102 4.88 8.61 -0.09
N ILE A 103 4.34 8.87 1.10
CA ILE A 103 4.70 10.02 1.93
C ILE A 103 5.53 9.52 3.11
N PHE A 104 6.81 9.83 3.09
CA PHE A 104 7.76 9.48 4.13
C PHE A 104 7.99 10.64 5.09
N GLU A 105 8.26 10.32 6.35
CA GLU A 105 8.61 11.30 7.38
C GLU A 105 9.92 12.03 7.06
N THR A 106 10.94 11.30 6.57
CA THR A 106 12.27 11.86 6.29
C THR A 106 12.53 12.05 4.80
N ALA A 107 12.28 11.03 3.98
CA ALA A 107 12.51 11.13 2.53
C ALA A 107 11.51 12.04 1.79
N GLY A 108 10.41 12.43 2.44
CA GLY A 108 9.34 13.24 1.84
C GLY A 108 8.48 12.44 0.87
N GLU A 109 7.96 13.09 -0.16
CA GLU A 109 7.06 12.47 -1.13
C GLU A 109 7.80 11.78 -2.26
N ILE A 110 7.52 10.49 -2.47
CA ILE A 110 8.06 9.69 -3.56
C ILE A 110 6.91 9.17 -4.42
N LYS A 111 6.86 9.62 -5.67
CA LYS A 111 5.89 9.15 -6.66
C LYS A 111 6.38 7.85 -7.30
N VAL A 112 5.52 6.84 -7.34
CA VAL A 112 5.76 5.53 -7.96
C VAL A 112 4.61 5.19 -8.91
N MET A 113 4.94 4.58 -10.03
CA MET A 113 3.94 4.00 -10.94
C MET A 113 3.76 2.54 -10.54
N ILE A 114 2.53 2.15 -10.18
CA ILE A 114 2.21 0.79 -9.78
C ILE A 114 1.29 0.17 -10.82
N PRO A 115 1.67 -0.95 -11.47
CA PRO A 115 0.81 -1.63 -12.41
C PRO A 115 -0.34 -2.33 -11.70
N VAL A 116 -1.50 -2.39 -12.35
CA VAL A 116 -2.62 -3.22 -11.93
C VAL A 116 -2.39 -4.63 -12.48
N ASP A 117 -2.27 -5.59 -11.56
CA ASP A 117 -2.15 -6.99 -11.86
C ASP A 117 -3.05 -7.82 -10.93
N SER A 118 -4.21 -8.20 -11.45
CA SER A 118 -5.25 -8.95 -10.75
C SER A 118 -4.94 -10.44 -10.65
N GLU A 119 -3.92 -10.94 -11.36
CA GLU A 119 -3.51 -12.34 -11.37
C GLU A 119 -2.51 -12.70 -10.25
N ARG A 120 -1.93 -11.68 -9.60
CA ARG A 120 -1.04 -11.79 -8.43
C ARG A 120 -1.79 -11.59 -7.10
#